data_AF-A0A514BYE8-F1
#
_entry.id   AF-A0A514BYE8-F1
#
_cell.length_a   1.000
_cell.length_b   1.000
_cell.length_c   1.000
_cell.angle_alpha   90.00
_cell.angle_beta   90.00
_cell.angle_gamma   90.00
#
_symmetry.space_group_name_H-M   'P 1'
#
loop_
_entity.id
_entity.type
_entity.pdbx_description
1 polymer ?
#
loop_
_entity_poly.entity_id
_entity_poly.type
_entity_poly.pdbx_seq_one_letter_code
_entity_poly.pdbx_strand_id
1 'polypeptide(L)'
;MARGRTRTLIEVQSGILELLIVAALLSIGVEVATAPVLGEWNLASAITLACGSILILLAISLVVRRHFLSLNRSFEAKGVIICDQESHDIIRVHRYEFGQASYDSIVGLFSENPAQKKLWVESLEKGHLVTTRGEFNAIIEESIEYFALKNLSHELGRELGGNEDDPLITKLGRKDLPQILLENRFLELFSRLMKDRPAFMNQAAPDDPDEEVVLAYGENGEIYERFELTLPINSVVKKISDGSIVLSNSRFDLTINAKCSGFNTNTSTLFEPLYLGRNKIETKTFSASISVSVKYKLRSLFSGKSWQYYRWIDQFMDGIEKDFSFDAFLERIGWDRAVTLSTLRRPPPSKKGDSAISGVMITKKTVDSAESAESALANPARRRRNPGLATKS
;
A
#
# COMPACT_ATOMS: atom_id res chain seq x y z
N MET A 1 5.70 -2.87 -27.44
CA MET A 1 5.75 -1.43 -27.77
C MET A 1 4.88 -0.99 -28.96
N ALA A 2 4.28 -1.86 -29.78
CA ALA A 2 3.50 -1.43 -30.96
C ALA A 2 2.02 -1.04 -30.71
N ARG A 3 1.40 -1.48 -29.59
CA ARG A 3 -0.01 -1.17 -29.27
C ARG A 3 -0.29 0.24 -28.75
N GLY A 4 0.74 1.05 -28.47
CA GLY A 4 0.60 2.42 -27.98
C GLY A 4 0.45 3.50 -29.07
N ARG A 5 0.89 3.23 -30.31
CA ARG A 5 0.91 4.23 -31.39
C ARG A 5 -0.44 4.42 -32.10
N THR A 6 -1.31 3.42 -32.10
CA THR A 6 -2.63 3.54 -32.73
C THR A 6 -3.65 4.24 -31.83
N ARG A 7 -3.57 4.05 -30.50
CA ARG A 7 -4.40 4.80 -29.54
C ARG A 7 -4.10 6.30 -29.56
N THR A 8 -2.82 6.66 -29.60
CA THR A 8 -2.39 8.07 -29.68
C THR A 8 -2.84 8.74 -30.99
N LEU A 9 -2.83 8.04 -32.13
CA LEU A 9 -3.37 8.57 -33.39
C LEU A 9 -4.89 8.81 -33.34
N ILE A 10 -5.65 7.90 -32.75
CA ILE A 10 -7.11 8.03 -32.61
C ILE A 10 -7.47 9.18 -31.65
N GLU A 11 -6.72 9.34 -30.55
CA GLU A 11 -6.87 10.44 -29.59
C GLU A 11 -6.52 11.81 -30.19
N VAL A 12 -5.50 11.86 -31.06
CA VAL A 12 -5.15 13.09 -31.79
C VAL A 12 -6.23 13.42 -32.83
N GLN A 13 -6.74 12.44 -33.57
CA GLN A 13 -7.79 12.64 -34.56
C GLN A 13 -9.12 13.10 -33.94
N SER A 14 -9.54 12.48 -32.84
CA SER A 14 -10.74 12.93 -32.12
C SER A 14 -10.54 14.32 -31.52
N GLY A 15 -9.34 14.63 -31.02
CA GLY A 15 -8.99 15.93 -30.47
C GLY A 15 -9.05 17.07 -31.48
N ILE A 16 -8.58 16.84 -32.72
CA ILE A 16 -8.62 17.80 -33.82
C ILE A 16 -10.06 18.04 -34.30
N LEU A 17 -10.83 16.96 -34.48
CA LEU A 17 -12.22 17.05 -34.94
C LEU A 17 -13.09 17.83 -33.94
N GLU A 18 -12.91 17.58 -32.64
CA GLU A 18 -13.61 18.32 -31.60
C GLU A 18 -13.23 19.81 -31.58
N LEU A 19 -11.94 20.14 -31.79
CA LEU A 19 -11.49 21.54 -31.87
C LEU A 19 -12.09 22.27 -33.08
N LEU A 20 -12.23 21.59 -34.22
CA LEU A 20 -12.94 22.11 -35.39
C LEU A 20 -14.43 22.34 -35.12
N ILE A 21 -15.10 21.41 -34.42
CA ILE A 21 -16.50 21.57 -34.02
C ILE A 21 -16.66 22.78 -33.08
N VAL A 22 -15.81 22.92 -32.06
CA VAL A 22 -15.83 24.06 -31.14
C VAL A 22 -15.61 25.37 -31.88
N ALA A 23 -14.63 25.42 -32.79
CA ALA A 23 -14.35 26.61 -33.60
C ALA A 23 -15.53 26.98 -34.51
N ALA A 24 -16.17 26.00 -35.15
CA ALA A 24 -17.35 26.22 -35.98
C ALA A 24 -18.56 26.72 -35.17
N LEU A 25 -18.82 26.11 -34.01
CA LEU A 25 -19.90 26.52 -33.11
C LEU A 25 -19.68 27.94 -32.57
N LEU A 26 -18.45 28.30 -32.21
CA LEU A 26 -18.11 29.66 -31.78
C LEU A 26 -18.26 30.66 -32.92
N SER A 27 -17.75 30.35 -34.12
CA SER A 27 -17.85 31.24 -35.28
C SER A 27 -19.31 31.52 -35.64
N ILE A 28 -20.13 30.48 -35.78
CA ILE A 28 -21.56 30.61 -36.09
C ILE A 28 -22.29 31.30 -34.93
N GLY A 29 -21.99 30.93 -33.69
CA GLY A 29 -22.63 31.51 -32.51
C GLY A 29 -22.39 33.01 -32.38
N VAL A 30 -21.16 33.48 -32.64
CA VAL A 30 -20.81 34.91 -32.61
C VAL A 30 -21.47 35.67 -33.75
N GLU A 31 -21.47 35.13 -34.97
CA GLU A 31 -22.13 35.75 -36.13
C GLU A 31 -23.64 35.89 -35.91
N VAL A 32 -24.29 34.83 -35.41
CA VAL A 32 -25.74 34.84 -35.11
C VAL A 32 -26.08 35.74 -33.92
N ALA A 33 -25.22 35.83 -32.90
CA ALA A 33 -25.46 36.68 -31.73
C ALA A 33 -25.26 38.18 -32.02
N THR A 34 -24.44 38.53 -33.01
CA THR A 34 -24.12 39.93 -33.35
C THR A 34 -25.09 40.55 -34.36
N ALA A 35 -25.70 39.76 -35.24
CA ALA A 35 -26.68 40.24 -36.23
C ALA A 35 -27.84 41.09 -35.65
N PRO A 36 -28.41 40.78 -34.47
CA PRO A 36 -29.48 41.57 -33.86
C PRO A 36 -29.05 42.93 -33.29
N VAL A 37 -27.76 43.10 -33.00
CA VAL A 37 -27.23 44.28 -32.28
C VAL A 37 -27.31 45.56 -33.12
N LEU A 38 -27.36 45.42 -34.46
CA LEU A 38 -27.39 46.53 -35.41
C LEU A 38 -28.81 46.85 -35.93
N GLY A 39 -29.84 46.11 -35.49
CA GLY A 39 -31.22 46.21 -36.01
C GLY A 39 -32.24 46.75 -35.02
N GLU A 40 -33.47 46.98 -35.50
CA GLU A 40 -34.63 47.29 -34.64
C GLU A 40 -34.95 46.10 -33.73
N TRP A 41 -35.10 46.36 -32.44
CA TRP A 41 -35.42 45.34 -31.45
C TRP A 41 -36.82 44.78 -31.67
N ASN A 42 -36.91 43.50 -32.03
CA ASN A 42 -38.17 42.77 -32.20
C ASN A 42 -38.05 41.33 -31.66
N LEU A 43 -39.15 40.57 -31.69
CA LEU A 43 -39.15 39.21 -31.14
C LEU A 43 -38.22 38.26 -31.91
N ALA A 44 -38.02 38.48 -33.21
CA ALA A 44 -37.09 37.69 -34.02
C ALA A 44 -35.62 38.01 -33.69
N SER A 45 -35.31 39.27 -33.36
CA SER A 45 -33.98 39.70 -32.93
C SER A 45 -33.62 39.11 -31.55
N ALA A 46 -34.61 38.94 -30.66
CA ALA A 46 -34.43 38.24 -29.39
C ALA A 46 -34.17 36.74 -29.56
N ILE A 47 -34.91 36.05 -30.45
CA ILE A 47 -34.73 34.62 -30.72
C ILE A 47 -33.34 34.33 -31.32
N THR A 48 -32.91 35.15 -32.29
CA THR A 48 -31.60 35.01 -32.93
C THR A 48 -30.46 35.24 -31.94
N LEU A 49 -30.56 36.25 -31.07
CA LEU A 49 -29.60 36.45 -29.98
C LEU A 49 -29.53 35.25 -29.03
N ALA A 50 -30.69 34.69 -28.65
CA ALA A 50 -30.76 33.51 -27.79
C ALA A 50 -30.12 32.28 -28.45
N CYS A 51 -30.40 32.03 -29.73
CA CYS A 51 -29.77 30.94 -30.50
C CYS A 51 -28.25 31.08 -30.55
N GLY A 52 -27.73 32.28 -30.87
CA GLY A 52 -26.29 32.54 -30.88
C GLY A 52 -25.64 32.33 -29.52
N SER A 53 -26.29 32.80 -28.45
CA SER A 53 -25.81 32.63 -27.07
C SER A 53 -25.78 31.15 -26.64
N ILE A 54 -26.79 30.36 -27.03
CA ILE A 54 -26.84 28.93 -26.76
C ILE A 54 -25.70 28.20 -27.47
N LEU A 55 -25.39 28.55 -28.72
CA LEU A 55 -24.27 27.94 -29.46
C LEU A 55 -22.91 28.24 -28.80
N ILE A 56 -22.71 29.47 -28.32
CA ILE A 56 -21.50 29.86 -27.58
C ILE A 56 -21.41 29.09 -26.25
N LEU A 57 -22.50 29.04 -25.48
CA LEU A 57 -22.54 28.29 -24.21
C LEU A 57 -22.30 26.79 -24.42
N LEU A 58 -22.83 26.22 -25.50
CA LEU A 58 -22.59 24.83 -25.88
C LEU A 58 -21.11 24.59 -26.17
N ALA A 59 -20.47 25.45 -26.96
CA ALA A 59 -19.05 25.35 -27.28
C ALA A 59 -18.17 25.45 -26.02
N ILE A 60 -18.45 26.40 -25.13
CA ILE A 60 -17.76 26.54 -23.84
C ILE A 60 -17.98 25.29 -22.98
N SER A 61 -19.22 24.79 -22.91
CA SER A 61 -19.55 23.59 -22.11
C SER A 61 -18.78 22.35 -22.58
N LEU A 62 -18.61 22.17 -23.90
CA LEU A 62 -17.82 21.07 -24.45
C LEU A 62 -16.34 21.16 -24.04
N VAL A 63 -15.72 22.33 -24.19
CA VAL A 63 -14.31 22.57 -23.81
C VAL A 63 -14.12 22.34 -22.31
N VAL A 64 -14.98 22.94 -21.50
CA VAL A 64 -14.94 22.82 -20.03
C VAL A 64 -15.09 21.35 -19.63
N ARG A 65 -16.08 20.64 -20.17
CA ARG A 65 -16.29 19.21 -19.87
C ARG A 65 -15.06 18.38 -20.23
N ARG A 66 -14.43 18.60 -21.38
CA ARG A 66 -13.24 17.85 -21.81
C ARG A 66 -12.07 18.06 -20.86
N HIS A 67 -11.69 19.31 -20.62
CA HIS A 67 -10.58 19.62 -19.72
C HIS A 67 -10.87 19.10 -18.31
N PHE A 68 -12.11 19.22 -17.85
CA PHE A 68 -12.49 18.75 -16.53
C PHE A 68 -12.46 17.23 -16.39
N LEU A 69 -12.94 16.49 -17.39
CA LEU A 69 -12.82 15.02 -17.40
C LEU A 69 -11.37 14.56 -17.44
N SER A 70 -10.47 15.34 -18.06
CA SER A 70 -9.03 15.04 -18.05
C SER A 70 -8.34 15.26 -16.70
N LEU A 71 -8.99 15.96 -15.75
CA LEU A 71 -8.49 16.08 -14.37
C LEU A 71 -8.69 14.79 -13.56
N ASN A 72 -9.61 13.92 -13.98
CA ASN A 72 -9.82 12.66 -13.30
C ASN A 72 -8.57 11.78 -13.47
N ARG A 73 -7.96 11.41 -12.34
CA ARG A 73 -6.75 10.60 -12.31
C ARG A 73 -7.05 9.28 -11.61
N SER A 74 -6.51 8.20 -12.16
CA SER A 74 -6.49 6.90 -11.51
C SER A 74 -5.20 6.19 -11.83
N PHE A 75 -4.61 5.52 -10.85
CA PHE A 75 -3.49 4.60 -11.06
C PHE A 75 -3.73 3.31 -10.27
N GLU A 76 -3.01 2.26 -10.67
CA GLU A 76 -2.90 1.02 -9.95
C GLU A 76 -1.41 0.74 -9.75
N ALA A 77 -0.95 0.76 -8.50
CA ALA A 77 0.42 0.47 -8.14
C ALA A 77 0.53 -0.97 -7.62
N LYS A 78 1.63 -1.64 -8.01
CA LYS A 78 1.92 -3.02 -7.60
C LYS A 78 3.08 -3.04 -6.63
N GLY A 79 2.85 -3.64 -5.49
CA GLY A 79 3.82 -3.83 -4.43
C GLY A 79 4.07 -5.30 -4.14
N VAL A 80 5.06 -5.55 -3.29
CA VAL A 80 5.42 -6.91 -2.86
C VAL A 80 5.58 -6.98 -1.35
N ILE A 81 5.18 -8.12 -0.79
CA ILE A 81 5.46 -8.48 0.60
C ILE A 81 6.28 -9.77 0.58
N ILE A 82 7.38 -9.78 1.30
CA ILE A 82 8.32 -10.90 1.33
C ILE A 82 8.28 -11.52 2.71
N CYS A 83 8.04 -12.82 2.77
CA CYS A 83 8.04 -13.60 4.00
C CYS A 83 9.12 -14.66 3.96
N ASP A 84 9.65 -14.99 5.14
CA ASP A 84 10.53 -16.13 5.30
C ASP A 84 9.74 -17.44 5.18
N GLN A 85 10.32 -18.43 4.51
CA GLN A 85 9.67 -19.71 4.29
C GLN A 85 9.67 -20.60 5.53
N GLU A 86 10.67 -20.49 6.40
CA GLU A 86 10.83 -21.34 7.59
C GLU A 86 10.17 -20.69 8.81
N SER A 87 10.45 -19.41 9.07
CA SER A 87 9.90 -18.73 10.25
C SER A 87 8.50 -18.16 10.02
N HIS A 88 8.05 -18.05 8.77
CA HIS A 88 6.79 -17.41 8.36
C HIS A 88 6.67 -15.93 8.77
N ASP A 89 7.77 -15.32 9.22
CA ASP A 89 7.80 -13.90 9.54
C ASP A 89 7.96 -13.06 8.28
N ILE A 90 7.38 -11.86 8.33
CA ILE A 90 7.59 -10.85 7.29
C ILE A 90 9.05 -10.36 7.30
N ILE A 91 9.63 -10.12 6.13
CA ILE A 91 10.99 -9.65 5.96
C ILE A 91 10.96 -8.15 5.65
N ARG A 92 11.76 -7.38 6.41
CA ARG A 92 11.92 -5.94 6.18
C ARG A 92 12.72 -5.69 4.89
N VAL A 93 12.12 -4.98 3.94
CA VAL A 93 12.80 -4.53 2.72
C VAL A 93 13.24 -3.08 2.88
N HIS A 94 14.52 -2.86 3.21
CA HIS A 94 15.05 -1.52 3.46
C HIS A 94 14.81 -0.58 2.27
N ARG A 95 14.50 0.70 2.53
CA ARG A 95 14.25 1.75 1.52
C ARG A 95 13.05 1.53 0.59
N TYR A 96 12.29 0.47 0.82
CA TYR A 96 11.01 0.27 0.17
C TYR A 96 9.91 0.66 1.15
N GLU A 97 9.36 1.87 1.01
CA GLU A 97 8.48 2.50 2.01
C GLU A 97 7.30 1.61 2.38
N PHE A 98 6.55 1.10 1.39
CA PHE A 98 5.48 0.13 1.67
C PHE A 98 6.00 -1.13 2.36
N GLY A 99 7.10 -1.72 1.89
CA GLY A 99 7.69 -2.91 2.50
C GLY A 99 8.15 -2.70 3.96
N GLN A 100 8.65 -1.51 4.29
CA GLN A 100 9.04 -1.16 5.66
C GLN A 100 7.81 -0.87 6.53
N ALA A 101 6.87 -0.06 6.04
CA ALA A 101 5.67 0.30 6.77
C ALA A 101 4.79 -0.94 7.05
N SER A 102 4.64 -1.85 6.09
CA SER A 102 3.95 -3.12 6.30
C SER A 102 4.69 -4.02 7.28
N TYR A 103 6.02 -4.11 7.21
CA TYR A 103 6.81 -4.85 8.20
C TYR A 103 6.58 -4.29 9.61
N ASP A 104 6.77 -2.98 9.80
CA ASP A 104 6.65 -2.32 11.10
C ASP A 104 5.21 -2.47 11.65
N SER A 105 4.19 -2.28 10.80
CA SER A 105 2.78 -2.42 11.19
C SER A 105 2.39 -3.87 11.52
N ILE A 106 2.83 -4.85 10.73
CA ILE A 106 2.49 -6.26 10.97
C ILE A 106 3.19 -6.79 12.22
N VAL A 107 4.46 -6.45 12.42
CA VAL A 107 5.20 -6.81 13.64
C VAL A 107 4.56 -6.15 14.87
N GLY A 108 4.18 -4.87 14.80
CA GLY A 108 3.49 -4.18 15.89
C GLY A 108 2.10 -4.75 16.20
N LEU A 109 1.38 -5.25 15.20
CA LEU A 109 0.13 -5.97 15.43
C LEU A 109 0.37 -7.30 16.17
N PHE A 110 1.43 -8.02 15.80
CA PHE A 110 1.75 -9.33 16.36
C PHE A 110 2.33 -9.27 17.77
N SER A 111 3.04 -8.20 18.14
CA SER A 111 3.55 -8.00 19.49
C SER A 111 2.43 -7.85 20.52
N GLU A 112 1.38 -7.09 20.18
CA GLU A 112 0.23 -6.88 21.09
C GLU A 112 -0.87 -7.93 20.96
N ASN A 113 -0.97 -8.59 19.80
CA ASN A 113 -1.98 -9.61 19.56
C ASN A 113 -1.37 -10.92 19.04
N PRO A 114 -0.86 -11.77 19.95
CA PRO A 114 -0.29 -13.06 19.59
C PRO A 114 -1.27 -14.01 18.87
N ALA A 115 -2.58 -13.83 19.05
CA ALA A 115 -3.59 -14.63 18.35
C ALA A 115 -3.57 -14.34 16.83
N GLN A 116 -3.35 -13.09 16.43
CA GLN A 116 -3.23 -12.70 15.03
C GLN A 116 -2.01 -13.33 14.37
N LYS A 117 -0.87 -13.40 15.09
CA LYS A 117 0.32 -14.09 14.61
C LYS A 117 0.04 -15.58 14.33
N LYS A 118 -0.72 -16.25 15.20
CA LYS A 118 -1.10 -17.67 14.98
C LYS A 118 -1.95 -17.85 13.72
N LEU A 119 -2.96 -17.00 13.53
CA LEU A 119 -3.82 -17.04 12.33
C LEU A 119 -3.03 -16.77 11.06
N TRP A 120 -2.08 -15.84 11.10
CA TRP A 120 -1.16 -15.54 9.99
C TRP A 120 -0.33 -16.77 9.59
N VAL A 121 0.34 -17.40 10.55
CA VAL A 121 1.18 -18.59 10.30
C VAL A 121 0.34 -19.74 9.76
N GLU A 122 -0.81 -20.01 10.38
CA GLU A 122 -1.74 -21.06 9.96
C GLU A 122 -2.23 -20.85 8.51
N SER A 123 -2.45 -19.58 8.11
CA SER A 123 -2.86 -19.22 6.75
C SER A 123 -1.75 -19.46 5.71
N LEU A 124 -0.48 -19.26 6.10
CA LEU A 124 0.69 -19.50 5.25
C LEU A 124 1.03 -20.99 5.10
N GLU A 125 0.80 -21.79 6.13
CA GLU A 125 1.04 -23.23 6.15
C GLU A 125 -0.01 -24.01 5.35
N LYS A 126 -1.30 -23.67 5.50
CA LYS A 126 -2.44 -24.40 4.90
C LYS A 126 -2.65 -24.20 3.40
N GLY A 127 -1.62 -23.77 2.68
CA GLY A 127 -1.69 -23.40 1.27
C GLY A 127 -2.63 -24.30 0.44
N HIS A 128 -3.66 -23.68 -0.16
CA HIS A 128 -4.70 -24.21 -1.07
C HIS A 128 -6.07 -24.62 -0.51
N LEU A 129 -6.33 -24.57 0.80
CA LEU A 129 -7.72 -24.70 1.27
C LEU A 129 -8.42 -23.34 1.23
N VAL A 130 -9.24 -23.15 0.19
CA VAL A 130 -9.98 -21.98 -0.35
C VAL A 130 -10.57 -20.98 0.66
N THR A 131 -10.59 -21.26 1.96
CA THR A 131 -11.12 -20.38 3.01
C THR A 131 -10.04 -19.71 3.89
N THR A 132 -8.83 -20.26 4.00
CA THR A 132 -7.79 -19.77 4.94
C THR A 132 -6.83 -18.74 4.36
N ARG A 133 -6.83 -18.52 3.04
CA ARG A 133 -6.19 -17.31 2.46
C ARG A 133 -6.87 -16.01 2.90
N GLY A 134 -8.09 -16.10 3.45
CA GLY A 134 -8.85 -14.94 3.93
C GLY A 134 -8.09 -14.10 4.94
N GLU A 135 -7.52 -14.71 5.99
CA GLU A 135 -6.88 -13.95 7.08
C GLU A 135 -5.54 -13.34 6.67
N PHE A 136 -4.67 -14.08 5.96
CA PHE A 136 -3.42 -13.52 5.43
C PHE A 136 -3.69 -12.35 4.46
N ASN A 137 -4.62 -12.54 3.51
CA ASN A 137 -4.98 -11.49 2.57
C ASN A 137 -5.62 -10.30 3.29
N ALA A 138 -6.52 -10.55 4.26
CA ALA A 138 -7.17 -9.50 5.03
C ALA A 138 -6.16 -8.69 5.84
N ILE A 139 -5.21 -9.33 6.54
CA ILE A 139 -4.15 -8.62 7.27
C ILE A 139 -3.32 -7.77 6.30
N ILE A 140 -3.00 -8.25 5.10
CA ILE A 140 -2.28 -7.44 4.12
C ILE A 140 -3.14 -6.29 3.60
N GLU A 141 -4.39 -6.53 3.22
CA GLU A 141 -5.32 -5.51 2.72
C GLU A 141 -5.56 -4.42 3.75
N GLU A 142 -5.82 -4.80 5.00
CA GLU A 142 -5.95 -3.88 6.13
C GLU A 142 -4.63 -3.11 6.38
N SER A 143 -3.46 -3.73 6.18
CA SER A 143 -2.17 -3.03 6.29
C SER A 143 -1.95 -2.01 5.17
N ILE A 144 -2.41 -2.31 3.95
CA ILE A 144 -2.36 -1.40 2.79
C ILE A 144 -3.32 -0.23 3.03
N GLU A 145 -4.53 -0.50 3.52
CA GLU A 145 -5.50 0.53 3.89
C GLU A 145 -4.93 1.47 4.96
N TYR A 146 -4.34 0.90 6.03
CA TYR A 146 -3.72 1.68 7.08
C TYR A 146 -2.55 2.52 6.55
N PHE A 147 -1.68 1.94 5.72
CA PHE A 147 -0.60 2.67 5.04
C PHE A 147 -1.13 3.85 4.22
N ALA A 148 -2.19 3.63 3.44
CA ALA A 148 -2.79 4.68 2.62
C ALA A 148 -3.42 5.79 3.46
N LEU A 149 -4.16 5.43 4.51
CA LEU A 149 -4.78 6.39 5.43
C LEU A 149 -3.75 7.18 6.23
N LYS A 150 -2.66 6.53 6.66
CA LYS A 150 -1.55 7.18 7.33
C LYS A 150 -0.87 8.21 6.43
N ASN A 151 -0.54 7.83 5.20
CA ASN A 151 0.05 8.76 4.23
C ASN A 151 -0.90 9.91 3.89
N LEU A 152 -2.19 9.62 3.79
CA LEU A 152 -3.22 10.64 3.59
C LEU A 152 -3.28 11.61 4.79
N SER A 153 -3.30 11.10 6.02
CA SER A 153 -3.29 11.89 7.25
C SER A 153 -2.07 12.81 7.32
N HIS A 154 -0.88 12.27 7.03
CA HIS A 154 0.36 13.04 7.05
C HIS A 154 0.36 14.15 5.98
N GLU A 155 -0.07 13.84 4.76
CA GLU A 155 -0.13 14.82 3.68
C GLU A 155 -1.13 15.94 3.95
N LEU A 156 -2.30 15.58 4.47
CA LEU A 156 -3.32 16.53 4.91
C LEU A 156 -2.83 17.40 6.07
N GLY A 157 -2.16 16.81 7.07
CA GLY A 157 -1.56 17.54 8.18
C GLY A 157 -0.49 18.52 7.71
N ARG A 158 0.33 18.14 6.73
CA ARG A 158 1.36 19.02 6.15
C ARG A 158 0.76 20.22 5.41
N GLU A 159 -0.28 19.98 4.60
CA GLU A 159 -0.85 21.02 3.74
C GLU A 159 -1.91 21.88 4.45
N LEU A 160 -2.62 21.32 5.43
CA LEU A 160 -3.78 21.95 6.09
C LEU A 160 -3.59 22.18 7.59
N GLY A 161 -2.62 21.53 8.24
CA GLY A 161 -2.45 21.56 9.70
C GLY A 161 -2.09 22.92 10.30
N GLY A 162 -1.50 23.83 9.52
CA GLY A 162 -1.16 25.19 9.99
C GLY A 162 -2.37 26.13 10.15
N ASN A 163 -3.57 25.71 9.75
CA ASN A 163 -4.77 26.55 9.68
C ASN A 163 -5.90 26.00 10.58
N GLU A 164 -5.59 25.69 11.84
CA GLU A 164 -6.56 25.04 12.74
C GLU A 164 -7.82 25.86 13.01
N ASP A 165 -7.72 27.20 12.93
CA ASP A 165 -8.84 28.13 13.13
C ASP A 165 -9.65 28.42 11.84
N ASP A 166 -9.31 27.77 10.72
CA ASP A 166 -9.99 28.04 9.45
C ASP A 166 -11.39 27.38 9.43
N PRO A 167 -12.49 28.16 9.28
CA PRO A 167 -13.85 27.64 9.25
C PRO A 167 -14.13 26.71 8.05
N LEU A 168 -13.23 26.64 7.07
CA LEU A 168 -13.33 25.76 5.91
C LEU A 168 -12.64 24.41 6.11
N ILE A 169 -12.06 24.16 7.28
CA ILE A 169 -11.37 22.92 7.63
C ILE A 169 -12.13 22.20 8.75
N THR A 170 -12.17 20.87 8.68
CA THR A 170 -12.72 20.00 9.73
C THR A 170 -11.68 18.94 10.07
N LYS A 171 -11.52 18.65 11.37
CA LYS A 171 -10.67 17.55 11.86
C LYS A 171 -11.56 16.34 12.14
N LEU A 172 -11.27 15.22 11.50
CA LEU A 172 -11.93 13.93 11.75
C LEU A 172 -10.98 13.05 12.55
N GLY A 173 -11.39 12.68 13.76
CA GLY A 173 -10.64 11.78 14.61
C GLY A 173 -11.18 10.35 14.56
N ARG A 174 -10.69 9.53 15.49
CA ARG A 174 -11.15 8.15 15.70
C ARG A 174 -12.69 8.05 15.80
N LYS A 175 -13.32 8.93 16.60
CA LYS A 175 -14.78 8.85 16.86
C LYS A 175 -15.63 9.09 15.62
N ASP A 176 -15.08 9.76 14.61
CA ASP A 176 -15.81 10.14 13.39
C ASP A 176 -15.77 9.04 12.32
N LEU A 177 -14.91 8.03 12.47
CA LEU A 177 -14.72 6.93 11.49
C LEU A 177 -15.00 5.53 12.08
N PRO A 178 -16.15 5.29 12.72
CA PRO A 178 -16.41 4.04 13.44
C PRO A 178 -16.40 2.81 12.53
N GLN A 179 -16.90 2.91 11.29
CA GLN A 179 -16.93 1.79 10.35
C GLN A 179 -15.53 1.32 9.95
N ILE A 180 -14.65 2.26 9.60
CA ILE A 180 -13.27 1.94 9.17
C ILE A 180 -12.48 1.36 10.34
N LEU A 181 -12.68 1.87 11.55
CA LEU A 181 -12.05 1.34 12.75
C LEU A 181 -12.49 -0.08 13.09
N LEU A 182 -13.77 -0.40 12.90
CA LEU A 182 -14.27 -1.76 13.18
C LEU A 182 -13.73 -2.79 12.20
N GLU A 183 -13.44 -2.37 10.96
CA GLU A 183 -13.03 -3.26 9.88
C GLU A 183 -11.51 -3.31 9.64
N ASN A 184 -10.72 -2.47 10.31
CA ASN A 184 -9.26 -2.41 10.14
C ASN A 184 -8.52 -2.56 11.47
N ARG A 185 -7.89 -3.72 11.69
CA ARG A 185 -7.22 -4.09 12.95
C ARG A 185 -6.07 -3.14 13.29
N PHE A 186 -5.32 -2.67 12.30
CA PHE A 186 -4.18 -1.78 12.50
C PHE A 186 -4.65 -0.42 12.98
N LEU A 187 -5.62 0.18 12.28
CA LEU A 187 -6.17 1.48 12.66
C LEU A 187 -6.81 1.41 14.05
N GLU A 188 -7.55 0.33 14.33
CA GLU A 188 -8.17 0.11 15.64
C GLU A 188 -7.14 0.02 16.76
N LEU A 189 -6.09 -0.78 16.59
CA LEU A 189 -5.10 -1.01 17.63
C LEU A 189 -4.20 0.23 17.82
N PHE A 190 -3.64 0.76 16.73
CA PHE A 190 -2.60 1.78 16.79
C PHE A 190 -3.12 3.16 17.17
N SER A 191 -4.38 3.46 16.87
CA SER A 191 -5.02 4.72 17.30
C SER A 191 -5.71 4.64 18.67
N ARG A 192 -5.69 3.47 19.33
CA ARG A 192 -6.25 3.31 20.68
C ARG A 192 -5.34 4.01 21.70
N LEU A 193 -5.95 4.69 22.67
CA LEU A 193 -5.22 5.45 23.70
C LEU A 193 -4.19 4.57 24.41
N MET A 194 -2.99 5.11 24.62
CA MET A 194 -1.87 4.42 25.27
C MET A 194 -2.25 3.85 26.64
N LYS A 195 -3.04 4.59 27.44
CA LYS A 195 -3.53 4.16 28.76
C LYS A 195 -4.38 2.88 28.73
N ASP A 196 -5.00 2.58 27.59
CA ASP A 196 -5.86 1.40 27.41
C ASP A 196 -5.07 0.20 26.83
N ARG A 197 -3.73 0.32 26.74
CA ARG A 197 -2.85 -0.65 26.09
C ARG A 197 -1.74 -1.08 27.06
N PRO A 198 -1.63 -2.39 27.39
CA PRO A 198 -0.63 -2.90 28.32
C PRO A 198 0.80 -2.51 27.99
N ALA A 199 1.14 -2.45 26.70
CA ALA A 199 2.48 -2.13 26.21
C ALA A 199 2.98 -0.72 26.58
N PHE A 200 2.08 0.21 26.90
CA PHE A 200 2.41 1.60 27.15
C PHE A 200 2.21 2.02 28.61
N MET A 201 1.77 1.11 29.50
CA MET A 201 1.48 1.46 30.90
C MET A 201 2.70 1.89 31.72
N ASN A 202 3.90 1.49 31.29
CA ASN A 202 5.16 1.87 31.94
C ASN A 202 5.83 3.10 31.31
N GLN A 203 5.24 3.70 30.26
CA GLN A 203 5.78 4.92 29.68
C GLN A 203 5.42 6.13 30.54
N ALA A 204 6.41 6.97 30.80
CA ALA A 204 6.19 8.23 31.49
C ALA A 204 5.21 9.08 30.69
N ALA A 205 4.27 9.72 31.39
CA ALA A 205 3.45 10.75 30.79
C ALA A 205 4.35 11.89 30.30
N PRO A 206 3.92 12.68 29.29
CA PRO A 206 4.62 13.90 28.91
C PRO A 206 4.84 14.81 30.13
N ASP A 207 6.00 15.47 30.17
CA ASP A 207 6.33 16.40 31.25
C ASP A 207 5.43 17.65 31.22
N ASP A 208 4.89 17.99 30.05
CA ASP A 208 3.91 19.06 29.84
C ASP A 208 2.50 18.47 29.64
N PRO A 209 1.50 18.82 30.47
CA PRO A 209 0.13 18.37 30.29
C PRO A 209 -0.54 18.86 29.00
N ASP A 210 0.01 19.89 28.34
CA ASP A 210 -0.46 20.39 27.05
C ASP A 210 0.24 19.69 25.86
N GLU A 211 1.28 18.88 26.09
CA GLU A 211 1.93 18.10 25.04
C GLU A 211 1.13 16.84 24.71
N GLU A 212 0.56 16.81 23.51
CA GLU A 212 -0.20 15.67 23.03
C GLU A 212 0.69 14.68 22.27
N VAL A 213 0.73 13.42 22.71
CA VAL A 213 1.53 12.37 22.07
C VAL A 213 0.95 12.05 20.69
N VAL A 214 1.73 12.32 19.63
CA VAL A 214 1.34 12.01 18.24
C VAL A 214 1.79 10.61 17.83
N LEU A 215 2.96 10.17 18.27
CA LEU A 215 3.57 8.89 17.91
C LEU A 215 4.40 8.36 19.10
N ALA A 216 4.22 7.08 19.44
CA ALA A 216 5.03 6.39 20.43
C ALA A 216 5.31 4.95 20.00
N TYR A 217 6.48 4.44 20.39
CA TYR A 217 6.89 3.06 20.15
C TYR A 217 7.08 2.33 21.48
N GLY A 218 6.62 1.10 21.56
CA GLY A 218 6.89 0.21 22.69
C GLY A 218 8.22 -0.52 22.56
N GLU A 219 8.58 -1.30 23.59
CA GLU A 219 9.86 -2.01 23.67
C GLU A 219 9.99 -3.14 22.64
N ASN A 220 8.88 -3.76 22.21
CA ASN A 220 8.86 -4.93 21.33
C ASN A 220 8.28 -4.63 19.94
N GLY A 221 8.22 -3.34 19.57
CA GLY A 221 7.71 -2.90 18.27
C GLY A 221 6.22 -2.53 18.25
N GLU A 222 5.59 -2.39 19.43
CA GLU A 222 4.25 -1.82 19.56
C GLU A 222 4.21 -0.38 19.03
N ILE A 223 3.10 0.00 18.39
CA ILE A 223 2.96 1.32 17.74
C ILE A 223 1.71 2.02 18.28
N TYR A 224 1.88 3.23 18.80
CA TYR A 224 0.81 4.17 19.03
C TYR A 224 0.96 5.33 18.06
N GLU A 225 -0.10 5.63 17.30
CA GLU A 225 -0.15 6.78 16.42
C GLU A 225 -1.51 7.44 16.55
N ARG A 226 -1.51 8.72 16.91
CA ARG A 226 -2.73 9.51 16.95
C ARG A 226 -3.24 9.68 15.53
N PHE A 227 -4.43 9.13 15.28
CA PHE A 227 -5.06 9.22 13.98
C PHE A 227 -5.99 10.45 13.90
N GLU A 228 -5.67 11.34 12.96
CA GLU A 228 -6.47 12.52 12.65
C GLU A 228 -6.43 12.82 11.14
N LEU A 229 -7.58 13.12 10.54
CA LEU A 229 -7.69 13.60 9.16
C LEU A 229 -8.17 15.05 9.15
N THR A 230 -7.29 15.98 8.81
CA THR A 230 -7.62 17.38 8.58
C THR A 230 -8.13 17.56 7.16
N LEU A 231 -9.43 17.75 6.96
CA LEU A 231 -10.08 17.74 5.64
C LEU A 231 -10.84 19.04 5.38
N PRO A 232 -11.09 19.41 4.11
CA PRO A 232 -12.03 20.48 3.79
C PRO A 232 -13.42 20.20 4.37
N ILE A 233 -14.16 21.26 4.71
CA ILE A 233 -15.51 21.15 5.28
C ILE A 233 -16.47 20.32 4.41
N ASN A 234 -17.40 19.62 5.07
CA ASN A 234 -18.36 18.70 4.44
C ASN A 234 -17.71 17.50 3.74
N SER A 235 -16.46 17.18 4.08
CA SER A 235 -15.85 15.92 3.67
C SER A 235 -16.36 14.77 4.51
N VAL A 236 -16.64 13.66 3.84
CA VAL A 236 -17.18 12.44 4.44
C VAL A 236 -16.29 11.29 4.00
N VAL A 237 -15.80 10.52 4.97
CA VAL A 237 -15.01 9.31 4.74
C VAL A 237 -15.86 8.10 5.11
N LYS A 238 -16.00 7.15 4.19
CA LYS A 238 -16.79 5.92 4.38
C LYS A 238 -16.10 4.74 3.74
N LYS A 239 -16.29 3.55 4.30
CA LYS A 239 -15.99 2.28 3.64
C LYS A 239 -17.23 1.82 2.88
N ILE A 240 -17.08 1.37 1.64
CA ILE A 240 -18.18 0.86 0.81
C ILE A 240 -18.11 -0.67 0.71
N SER A 241 -19.20 -1.29 0.24
CA SER A 241 -19.39 -2.75 0.30
C SER A 241 -18.34 -3.59 -0.44
N ASP A 242 -17.55 -2.98 -1.34
CA ASP A 242 -16.47 -3.65 -2.05
C ASP A 242 -15.11 -3.58 -1.31
N GLY A 243 -15.10 -3.07 -0.08
CA GLY A 243 -13.92 -2.88 0.75
C GLY A 243 -13.19 -1.55 0.51
N SER A 244 -13.60 -0.75 -0.49
CA SER A 244 -12.91 0.50 -0.78
C SER A 244 -13.22 1.59 0.24
N ILE A 245 -12.25 2.47 0.48
CA ILE A 245 -12.43 3.69 1.27
C ILE A 245 -12.72 4.84 0.30
N VAL A 246 -13.82 5.56 0.55
CA VAL A 246 -14.24 6.71 -0.24
C VAL A 246 -14.24 7.96 0.62
N LEU A 247 -13.42 8.93 0.22
CA LEU A 247 -13.46 10.31 0.70
C LEU A 247 -14.24 11.15 -0.31
N SER A 248 -15.38 11.68 0.11
CA SER A 248 -16.30 12.43 -0.75
C SER A 248 -16.61 13.79 -0.18
N ASN A 249 -16.66 14.82 -1.04
CA ASN A 249 -17.21 16.13 -0.69
C ASN A 249 -17.91 16.76 -1.90
N SER A 250 -18.22 18.06 -1.84
CA SER A 250 -18.88 18.78 -2.92
C SER A 250 -18.05 18.87 -4.22
N ARG A 251 -16.73 18.60 -4.16
CA ARG A 251 -15.81 18.80 -5.28
C ARG A 251 -15.26 17.54 -5.89
N PHE A 252 -14.95 16.52 -5.10
CA PHE A 252 -14.35 15.30 -5.61
C PHE A 252 -14.84 14.08 -4.83
N ASP A 253 -14.62 12.92 -5.46
CA ASP A 253 -14.68 11.60 -4.85
C ASP A 253 -13.30 10.94 -5.03
N LEU A 254 -12.59 10.70 -3.93
CA LEU A 254 -11.35 9.95 -3.87
C LEU A 254 -11.69 8.54 -3.38
N THR A 255 -11.26 7.53 -4.13
CA THR A 255 -11.48 6.12 -3.80
C THR A 255 -10.14 5.43 -3.70
N ILE A 256 -9.91 4.75 -2.58
CA ILE A 256 -8.74 3.93 -2.29
C ILE A 256 -9.22 2.49 -2.16
N ASN A 257 -8.60 1.59 -2.92
CA ASN A 257 -8.93 0.17 -2.91
C ASN A 257 -7.63 -0.64 -2.74
N ALA A 258 -7.57 -1.43 -1.68
CA ALA A 258 -6.48 -2.34 -1.38
C ALA A 258 -6.85 -3.76 -1.82
N LYS A 259 -5.91 -4.47 -2.45
CA LYS A 259 -6.09 -5.88 -2.82
C LYS A 259 -4.84 -6.69 -2.56
N CYS A 260 -5.02 -7.87 -1.99
CA CYS A 260 -3.99 -8.89 -1.93
C CYS A 260 -4.43 -10.10 -2.75
N SER A 261 -3.67 -10.43 -3.78
CA SER A 261 -4.01 -11.58 -4.62
C SER A 261 -3.69 -12.91 -3.92
N GLY A 262 -2.85 -12.90 -2.88
CA GLY A 262 -2.42 -14.10 -2.16
C GLY A 262 -1.62 -15.09 -3.02
N PHE A 263 -1.18 -14.67 -4.21
CA PHE A 263 -0.34 -15.47 -5.10
C PHE A 263 1.12 -15.06 -4.98
N ASN A 264 1.99 -16.08 -5.05
CA ASN A 264 3.42 -15.85 -5.14
C ASN A 264 3.73 -15.07 -6.42
N THR A 265 4.46 -13.97 -6.29
CA THR A 265 5.01 -13.22 -7.40
C THR A 265 6.51 -13.39 -7.42
N ASN A 266 7.09 -13.42 -8.62
CA ASN A 266 8.54 -13.47 -8.76
C ASN A 266 9.07 -12.05 -8.71
N THR A 267 10.01 -11.78 -7.80
CA THR A 267 10.88 -10.61 -7.93
C THR A 267 11.96 -10.88 -8.99
N SER A 268 12.78 -9.86 -9.26
CA SER A 268 14.00 -10.02 -10.05
C SER A 268 14.86 -11.16 -9.48
N THR A 269 15.34 -12.08 -10.32
CA THR A 269 16.05 -13.31 -9.94
C THR A 269 17.19 -13.15 -8.93
N LEU A 270 17.85 -11.99 -8.91
CA LEU A 270 18.96 -11.69 -8.02
C LEU A 270 18.59 -10.81 -6.83
N PHE A 271 17.32 -10.45 -6.67
CA PHE A 271 16.88 -9.52 -5.63
C PHE A 271 17.06 -10.11 -4.24
N GLU A 272 16.54 -11.32 -4.00
CA GLU A 272 16.68 -11.98 -2.72
C GLU A 272 18.17 -12.20 -2.34
N PRO A 273 19.02 -12.79 -3.21
CA PRO A 273 20.41 -13.06 -2.82
C PRO A 273 21.31 -11.81 -2.74
N LEU A 274 21.08 -10.78 -3.56
CA LEU A 274 21.96 -9.60 -3.55
C LEU A 274 21.45 -8.46 -2.66
N TYR A 275 20.13 -8.27 -2.55
CA TYR A 275 19.55 -7.19 -1.77
C TYR A 275 19.18 -7.61 -0.36
N LEU A 276 18.54 -8.78 -0.21
CA LEU A 276 18.11 -9.29 1.10
C LEU A 276 19.17 -10.17 1.77
N GLY A 277 20.18 -10.63 1.01
CA GLY A 277 21.19 -11.56 1.50
C GLY A 277 20.64 -12.94 1.84
N ARG A 278 19.52 -13.34 1.22
CA ARG A 278 18.83 -14.62 1.46
C ARG A 278 18.72 -15.43 0.18
N ASN A 279 18.61 -16.76 0.29
CA ASN A 279 18.36 -17.58 -0.88
C ASN A 279 16.92 -17.41 -1.35
N LYS A 280 16.71 -17.41 -2.67
CA LYS A 280 15.37 -17.33 -3.27
C LYS A 280 14.43 -18.46 -2.81
N ILE A 281 15.00 -19.62 -2.45
CA ILE A 281 14.26 -20.79 -1.97
C ILE A 281 13.77 -20.61 -0.52
N GLU A 282 14.41 -19.73 0.25
CA GLU A 282 14.06 -19.46 1.65
C GLU A 282 12.98 -18.39 1.79
N THR A 283 12.52 -17.81 0.68
CA THR A 283 11.62 -16.65 0.68
C THR A 283 10.37 -16.91 -0.15
N LYS A 284 9.21 -16.51 0.37
CA LYS A 284 7.96 -16.43 -0.37
C LYS A 284 7.59 -14.97 -0.58
N THR A 285 7.41 -14.56 -1.83
CA THR A 285 7.04 -13.19 -2.18
C THR A 285 5.60 -13.16 -2.66
N PHE A 286 4.77 -12.32 -2.07
CA PHE A 286 3.35 -12.14 -2.38
C PHE A 286 3.12 -10.80 -3.08
N SER A 287 2.18 -10.76 -4.03
CA SER A 287 1.79 -9.52 -4.69
C SER A 287 0.68 -8.79 -3.94
N ALA A 288 0.87 -7.49 -3.78
CA ALA A 288 -0.09 -6.55 -3.25
C ALA A 288 -0.39 -5.48 -4.30
N SER A 289 -1.63 -4.99 -4.37
CA SER A 289 -1.95 -3.84 -5.21
C SER A 289 -2.78 -2.82 -4.47
N ILE A 290 -2.56 -1.56 -4.82
CA ILE A 290 -3.38 -0.43 -4.40
C ILE A 290 -3.86 0.29 -5.65
N SER A 291 -5.16 0.55 -5.70
CA SER A 291 -5.79 1.38 -6.72
C SER A 291 -6.30 2.65 -6.06
N VAL A 292 -5.91 3.80 -6.59
CA VAL A 292 -6.42 5.08 -6.13
C VAL A 292 -6.99 5.83 -7.32
N SER A 293 -8.20 6.38 -7.15
CA SER A 293 -8.87 7.17 -8.18
C SER A 293 -9.50 8.42 -7.61
N VAL A 294 -9.34 9.54 -8.31
CA VAL A 294 -9.98 10.82 -8.01
C VAL A 294 -10.90 11.18 -9.15
N LYS A 295 -12.18 11.45 -8.83
CA LYS A 295 -13.17 11.96 -9.76
C LYS A 295 -13.66 13.32 -9.30
N TYR A 296 -13.45 14.35 -10.11
CA TYR A 296 -13.95 15.68 -9.82
C TYR A 296 -15.41 15.82 -10.27
N LYS A 297 -16.20 16.57 -9.50
CA LYS A 297 -17.63 16.82 -9.75
C LYS A 297 -17.79 18.10 -10.57
N LEU A 298 -18.47 18.04 -11.72
CA LEU A 298 -18.62 19.19 -12.65
C LEU A 298 -19.12 20.47 -11.98
N ARG A 299 -19.97 20.35 -10.95
CA ARG A 299 -20.50 21.48 -10.17
C ARG A 299 -19.40 22.26 -9.42
N SER A 300 -18.25 21.65 -9.16
CA SER A 300 -17.12 22.27 -8.45
C SER A 300 -16.47 23.41 -9.24
N LEU A 301 -16.53 23.38 -10.57
CA LEU A 301 -15.95 24.41 -11.43
C LEU A 301 -16.62 25.77 -11.26
N PHE A 302 -17.90 25.78 -10.93
CA PHE A 302 -18.66 27.01 -10.72
C PHE A 302 -18.46 27.59 -9.31
N SER A 303 -17.73 26.88 -8.44
CA SER A 303 -17.32 27.35 -7.12
C SER A 303 -15.90 27.91 -7.20
N GLY A 304 -15.79 29.21 -7.47
CA GLY A 304 -14.49 29.89 -7.65
C GLY A 304 -13.66 30.07 -6.36
N LYS A 305 -14.20 29.73 -5.19
CA LYS A 305 -13.49 29.87 -3.90
C LYS A 305 -12.79 28.55 -3.52
N SER A 306 -11.67 28.63 -2.80
CA SER A 306 -11.12 27.50 -2.01
C SER A 306 -10.53 26.29 -2.78
N TRP A 307 -10.10 26.42 -4.04
CA TRP A 307 -9.35 25.33 -4.72
C TRP A 307 -7.96 25.06 -4.12
N GLN A 308 -7.42 26.01 -3.37
CA GLN A 308 -6.15 25.87 -2.66
C GLN A 308 -6.11 24.70 -1.67
N TYR A 309 -7.24 24.38 -1.02
CA TYR A 309 -7.36 23.29 -0.04
C TYR A 309 -7.37 21.89 -0.66
N TYR A 310 -7.18 21.78 -1.97
CA TYR A 310 -7.24 20.53 -2.73
C TYR A 310 -5.91 20.20 -3.41
N ARG A 311 -4.86 21.04 -3.22
CA ARG A 311 -3.53 20.82 -3.81
C ARG A 311 -2.83 19.56 -3.31
N TRP A 312 -3.16 19.12 -2.10
CA TRP A 312 -2.65 17.89 -1.52
C TRP A 312 -3.03 16.63 -2.31
N ILE A 313 -4.09 16.67 -3.14
CA ILE A 313 -4.57 15.48 -3.88
C ILE A 313 -3.49 14.97 -4.82
N ASP A 314 -2.89 15.84 -5.63
CA ASP A 314 -1.87 15.42 -6.60
C ASP A 314 -0.60 14.92 -5.89
N GLN A 315 -0.20 15.59 -4.81
CA GLN A 315 0.94 15.20 -3.98
C GLN A 315 0.72 13.83 -3.33
N PHE A 316 -0.47 13.59 -2.77
CA PHE A 316 -0.86 12.30 -2.21
C PHE A 316 -0.84 11.20 -3.28
N MET A 317 -1.43 11.45 -4.46
CA MET A 317 -1.49 10.49 -5.56
C MET A 317 -0.09 10.11 -6.06
N ASP A 318 0.79 11.10 -6.28
CA ASP A 318 2.18 10.85 -6.70
C ASP A 318 3.00 10.14 -5.63
N GLY A 319 2.85 10.58 -4.37
CA GLY A 319 3.57 10.02 -3.23
C GLY A 319 3.24 8.56 -3.03
N ILE A 320 1.95 8.22 -2.92
CA ILE A 320 1.54 6.84 -2.67
C ILE A 320 1.84 5.91 -3.86
N GLU A 321 1.72 6.38 -5.10
CA GLU A 321 2.09 5.60 -6.30
C GLU A 321 3.58 5.22 -6.25
N LYS A 322 4.43 6.18 -5.92
CA LYS A 322 5.89 6.01 -5.82
C LYS A 322 6.30 5.14 -4.63
N ASP A 323 5.68 5.35 -3.48
CA ASP A 323 6.07 4.67 -2.24
C ASP A 323 5.56 3.23 -2.15
N PHE A 324 4.46 2.94 -2.85
CA PHE A 324 3.90 1.60 -2.95
C PHE A 324 4.53 0.76 -4.06
N SER A 325 4.88 1.36 -5.21
CA SER A 325 5.34 0.62 -6.39
C SER A 325 6.70 -0.05 -6.17
N PHE A 326 6.75 -1.38 -6.31
CA PHE A 326 8.00 -2.14 -6.23
C PHE A 326 8.92 -1.82 -7.41
N ASP A 327 8.36 -1.60 -8.60
CA ASP A 327 9.13 -1.23 -9.79
C ASP A 327 9.76 0.16 -9.61
N ALA A 328 9.00 1.14 -9.09
CA ALA A 328 9.53 2.47 -8.78
C ALA A 328 10.64 2.42 -7.71
N PHE A 329 10.51 1.50 -6.74
CA PHE A 329 11.57 1.24 -5.78
C PHE A 329 12.84 0.68 -6.43
N LEU A 330 12.73 -0.32 -7.31
CA LEU A 330 13.88 -0.90 -8.04
C LEU A 330 14.59 0.16 -8.89
N GLU A 331 13.83 1.03 -9.57
CA GLU A 331 14.37 2.16 -10.31
C GLU A 331 15.10 3.16 -9.40
N ARG A 332 14.50 3.51 -8.25
CA ARG A 332 15.06 4.45 -7.27
C ARG A 332 16.40 3.98 -6.70
N ILE A 333 16.57 2.68 -6.45
CA ILE A 333 17.84 2.12 -5.99
C ILE A 333 18.84 1.85 -7.13
N GLY A 334 18.46 2.10 -8.39
CA GLY A 334 19.29 1.84 -9.56
C GLY A 334 19.56 0.35 -9.77
N TRP A 335 18.57 -0.50 -9.50
CA TRP A 335 18.71 -1.95 -9.40
C TRP A 335 19.38 -2.58 -10.62
N ASP A 336 18.94 -2.22 -11.83
CA ASP A 336 19.49 -2.78 -13.07
C ASP A 336 21.00 -2.53 -13.22
N ARG A 337 21.46 -1.35 -12.80
CA ARG A 337 22.89 -1.01 -12.80
C ARG A 337 23.64 -1.83 -11.77
N ALA A 338 23.09 -1.97 -10.56
CA ALA A 338 23.68 -2.76 -9.49
C ALA A 338 23.81 -4.25 -9.87
N VAL A 339 22.75 -4.83 -10.46
CA VAL A 339 22.75 -6.20 -10.96
C VAL A 339 23.80 -6.40 -12.04
N THR A 340 23.88 -5.48 -13.01
CA THR A 340 24.88 -5.55 -14.09
C THR A 340 26.30 -5.57 -13.53
N LEU A 341 26.62 -4.65 -12.61
CA LEU A 341 27.93 -4.60 -11.96
C LEU A 341 28.24 -5.86 -11.16
N SER A 342 27.25 -6.39 -10.42
CA SER A 342 27.42 -7.62 -9.64
C SER A 342 27.69 -8.84 -10.52
N THR A 343 27.06 -8.89 -11.70
CA THR A 343 27.22 -9.98 -12.66
C THR A 343 28.60 -9.94 -13.29
N LEU A 344 29.09 -8.76 -13.66
CA LEU A 344 30.45 -8.56 -14.21
C LEU A 344 31.56 -8.88 -13.19
N ARG A 345 31.30 -8.69 -11.89
CA ARG A 345 32.26 -8.94 -10.81
C ARG A 345 32.40 -10.43 -10.46
N ARG A 346 31.43 -11.28 -10.83
CA ARG A 346 31.51 -12.73 -10.56
C ARG A 346 32.55 -13.36 -11.50
N PRO A 347 33.58 -14.04 -10.97
CA PRO A 347 34.53 -14.75 -11.83
C PRO A 347 33.77 -15.79 -12.67
N PRO A 348 34.18 -16.03 -13.93
CA PRO A 348 33.57 -17.07 -14.74
C PRO A 348 33.65 -18.40 -13.99
N PRO A 349 32.63 -19.26 -14.07
CA PRO A 349 32.68 -20.57 -13.44
C PRO A 349 33.92 -21.29 -13.94
N SER A 350 34.82 -21.64 -13.02
CA SER A 350 36.04 -22.36 -13.38
C SER A 350 35.63 -23.66 -14.05
N LYS A 351 36.14 -23.90 -15.27
CA LYS A 351 35.98 -25.17 -15.96
C LYS A 351 36.67 -26.25 -15.14
N LYS A 352 35.96 -26.90 -14.21
CA LYS A 352 36.37 -28.18 -13.66
C LYS A 352 35.94 -29.26 -14.64
N GLY A 353 36.90 -29.69 -15.44
CA GLY A 353 36.76 -30.80 -16.38
C GLY A 353 37.72 -30.64 -17.53
N ASP A 354 38.99 -30.99 -17.30
CA ASP A 354 39.88 -31.67 -18.25
C ASP A 354 41.29 -31.81 -17.65
N SER A 355 41.52 -32.88 -16.87
CA SER A 355 42.78 -33.62 -16.97
C SER A 355 42.63 -35.04 -16.42
N ALA A 356 42.57 -35.97 -17.37
CA ALA A 356 43.25 -37.26 -17.37
C ALA A 356 43.13 -38.17 -16.14
N ILE A 357 42.33 -39.21 -16.36
CA ILE A 357 42.62 -40.60 -16.02
C ILE A 357 44.14 -40.88 -16.19
N SER A 358 44.82 -41.22 -15.10
CA SER A 358 46.01 -42.06 -15.09
C SER A 358 45.91 -42.98 -13.89
N GLY A 359 45.66 -44.26 -14.15
CA GLY A 359 45.45 -45.27 -13.12
C GLY A 359 46.74 -45.73 -12.46
N VAL A 360 46.62 -46.16 -11.20
CA VAL A 360 47.36 -47.30 -10.64
C VAL A 360 46.38 -48.05 -9.73
N MET A 361 46.12 -49.32 -10.06
CA MET A 361 45.47 -50.31 -9.20
C MET A 361 46.40 -50.69 -8.03
N ILE A 362 45.87 -50.87 -6.83
CA ILE A 362 46.22 -52.01 -5.96
C ILE A 362 44.93 -52.54 -5.30
N THR A 363 44.73 -53.85 -5.47
CA THR A 363 43.60 -54.67 -5.01
C THR A 363 43.79 -55.26 -3.61
N LYS A 364 42.65 -55.48 -2.92
CA LYS A 364 42.29 -56.54 -1.93
C LYS A 364 43.10 -56.65 -0.61
N LYS A 365 42.36 -56.61 0.52
CA LYS A 365 41.95 -57.84 1.24
C LYS A 365 40.88 -57.58 2.32
N THR A 366 39.78 -58.31 2.21
CA THR A 366 38.85 -58.70 3.28
C THR A 366 39.52 -59.69 4.24
N VAL A 367 39.22 -59.58 5.53
CA VAL A 367 39.16 -60.73 6.47
C VAL A 367 37.88 -60.55 7.30
N ASP A 368 36.98 -61.50 7.12
CA ASP A 368 35.75 -61.70 7.88
C ASP A 368 36.02 -62.44 9.21
N SER A 369 34.98 -62.36 10.07
CA SER A 369 34.56 -63.37 11.07
C SER A 369 35.33 -63.40 12.39
N ALA A 370 34.75 -63.70 13.56
CA ALA A 370 33.40 -63.82 14.13
C ALA A 370 33.64 -64.33 15.58
N GLU A 371 32.56 -64.55 16.35
CA GLU A 371 32.51 -65.42 17.55
C GLU A 371 32.90 -64.72 18.88
N SER A 372 32.15 -64.74 19.99
CA SER A 372 30.82 -65.23 20.38
C SER A 372 30.48 -64.49 21.70
N ALA A 373 29.29 -63.93 21.89
CA ALA A 373 28.15 -64.55 22.57
C ALA A 373 28.44 -65.16 23.96
N GLU A 374 27.66 -64.67 24.95
CA GLU A 374 26.91 -65.44 25.96
C GLU A 374 27.17 -65.16 27.45
N SER A 375 26.05 -65.06 28.19
CA SER A 375 25.85 -65.34 29.63
C SER A 375 26.20 -64.22 30.64
N ALA A 376 25.27 -63.39 31.13
CA ALA A 376 24.15 -63.68 32.07
C ALA A 376 24.60 -64.25 33.44
N LEU A 377 24.46 -63.46 34.54
CA LEU A 377 23.84 -63.87 35.81
C LEU A 377 24.07 -62.85 36.96
N ALA A 378 22.94 -62.39 37.50
CA ALA A 378 22.58 -62.33 38.93
C ALA A 378 23.34 -61.43 39.95
N ASN A 379 22.64 -60.34 40.32
CA ASN A 379 22.00 -60.10 41.64
C ASN A 379 22.89 -59.89 42.91
N PRO A 380 22.34 -59.56 44.10
CA PRO A 380 22.44 -58.21 44.68
C PRO A 380 22.92 -58.19 46.17
N ALA A 381 22.77 -57.02 46.80
CA ALA A 381 22.60 -56.78 48.24
C ALA A 381 23.82 -56.46 49.13
N ARG A 382 23.79 -55.25 49.71
CA ARG A 382 23.75 -54.98 51.17
C ARG A 382 23.56 -53.47 51.41
N ARG A 383 22.39 -52.97 51.82
CA ARG A 383 21.80 -52.85 53.18
C ARG A 383 22.58 -51.98 54.18
N ARG A 384 21.92 -50.87 54.58
CA ARG A 384 21.72 -50.27 55.94
C ARG A 384 21.83 -48.73 55.82
N ARG A 385 21.04 -47.86 56.46
CA ARG A 385 19.92 -47.93 57.41
C ARG A 385 19.38 -46.48 57.51
N ASN A 386 18.05 -46.31 57.44
CA ASN A 386 17.30 -45.21 58.09
C ASN A 386 17.36 -45.39 59.64
N PRO A 387 16.92 -44.46 60.54
CA PRO A 387 15.78 -43.54 60.38
C PRO A 387 15.84 -42.17 61.15
N GLY A 388 14.77 -41.35 61.01
CA GLY A 388 14.36 -40.31 61.98
C GLY A 388 13.71 -39.09 61.29
N LEU A 389 12.37 -39.01 61.21
CA LEU A 389 11.46 -38.15 62.02
C LEU A 389 11.67 -36.62 61.82
N ALA A 390 10.70 -35.72 61.74
CA ALA A 390 9.24 -35.74 61.75
C ALA A 390 8.73 -34.27 61.60
N THR A 391 7.63 -34.11 60.84
CA THR A 391 6.43 -33.27 61.15
C THR A 391 6.43 -31.73 61.19
N LYS A 392 5.36 -31.21 60.54
CA LYS A 392 4.59 -29.95 60.77
C LYS A 392 5.35 -28.65 60.42
N SER A 393 4.79 -27.66 59.73
CA SER A 393 3.41 -27.14 59.65
C SER A 393 3.04 -26.70 58.24
#